data_AF-A0A2D4WYZ4-F1
#
_entry.id   AF-A0A2D4WYZ4-F1
#
_cell.length_a   1.000
_cell.length_b   1.000
_cell.length_c   1.000
_cell.angle_alpha   90.00
_cell.angle_beta   90.00
_cell.angle_gamma   90.00
#
_symmetry.space_group_name_H-M   'P 1'
#
loop_
_entity.id
_entity.type
_entity.pdbx_description
1 polymer ?
#
loop_
_entity_poly.entity_id
_entity_poly.type
_entity_poly.pdbx_seq_one_letter_code
_entity_poly.pdbx_strand_id
1 'polypeptide(L)'
;MKKLNFPSYNFRLKNSENKTHIFDEIRKKFVLLQPEEWVRQHCLNFLIQEKKYPASLINVEKQIKLNELSKRYDIVIYNNDGSVHCIVECKAPNVNINQNTFDQIARYNSHLDASFLMVTNGLNHYYCNMNLTSDGYNFIESLPDYSQKKNFT
;
A
#
# COMPACT_ATOMS: atom_id res chain seq x y z
N MET A 1 1.89 -13.23 15.83
CA MET A 1 1.99 -12.90 14.39
C MET A 1 3.42 -13.10 13.92
N LYS A 2 3.66 -13.38 12.63
CA LYS A 2 5.02 -13.55 12.07
C LYS A 2 5.78 -12.23 12.12
N LYS A 3 7.07 -12.25 12.48
CA LYS A 3 7.97 -11.09 12.36
C LYS A 3 8.12 -10.73 10.88
N LEU A 4 7.88 -9.47 10.55
CA LEU A 4 7.97 -8.94 9.19
C LEU A 4 9.29 -8.16 9.00
N ASN A 5 9.70 -7.99 7.75
CA ASN A 5 10.87 -7.21 7.33
C ASN A 5 10.49 -5.72 7.19
N PHE A 6 10.01 -5.14 8.29
CA PHE A 6 9.78 -3.71 8.47
C PHE A 6 10.48 -3.25 9.76
N PRO A 7 10.70 -1.94 9.95
CA PRO A 7 11.00 -1.40 11.27
C PRO A 7 9.96 -1.80 12.32
N SER A 8 10.35 -1.70 13.59
CA SER A 8 9.47 -1.99 14.72
C SER A 8 8.48 -0.85 14.94
N TYR A 9 7.20 -1.18 15.06
CA TYR A 9 6.13 -0.22 15.35
C TYR A 9 5.28 -0.68 16.53
N ASN A 10 4.66 0.29 17.20
CA ASN A 10 3.73 0.03 18.28
C ASN A 10 2.30 -0.04 17.73
N PHE A 11 1.58 -1.10 18.06
CA PHE A 11 0.20 -1.31 17.62
C PHE A 11 -0.74 -1.41 18.81
N ARG A 12 -1.91 -0.78 18.68
CA ARG A 12 -3.00 -0.93 19.64
C ARG A 12 -3.79 -2.18 19.29
N LEU A 13 -3.64 -3.23 20.10
CA LEU A 13 -4.34 -4.49 19.95
C LEU A 13 -5.45 -4.62 21.00
N LYS A 14 -6.56 -5.26 20.64
CA LYS A 14 -7.59 -5.69 21.59
C LYS A 14 -8.00 -7.12 21.30
N ASN A 15 -8.32 -7.88 22.34
CA ASN A 15 -8.93 -9.20 22.20
C ASN A 15 -10.42 -9.10 22.51
N SER A 16 -11.25 -9.69 21.65
CA SER A 16 -12.69 -9.79 21.83
C SER A 16 -13.15 -11.11 21.23
N GLU A 17 -13.94 -11.90 21.95
CA GLU A 17 -14.49 -13.17 21.45
C GLU A 17 -13.43 -14.12 20.85
N ASN A 18 -12.30 -14.30 21.55
CA ASN A 18 -11.13 -15.09 21.08
C ASN A 18 -10.51 -14.63 19.75
N LYS A 19 -10.83 -13.42 19.29
CA LYS A 19 -10.25 -12.80 18.10
C LYS A 19 -9.45 -11.57 18.46
N THR A 20 -8.22 -11.50 17.97
CA THR A 20 -7.40 -10.29 18.09
C THR A 20 -7.78 -9.29 17.01
N HIS A 21 -7.91 -8.03 17.41
CA HIS A 21 -8.17 -6.90 16.54
C HIS A 21 -7.04 -5.88 16.69
N ILE A 22 -6.76 -5.15 15.62
CA ILE A 22 -5.77 -4.08 15.54
C ILE A 22 -6.46 -2.77 15.22
N PHE A 23 -6.06 -1.67 15.86
CA PHE A 23 -6.55 -0.34 15.53
C PHE A 23 -5.88 0.16 14.26
N ASP A 24 -6.67 0.47 13.25
CA ASP A 24 -6.21 1.11 12.03
C ASP A 24 -6.27 2.63 12.19
N GLU A 25 -5.12 3.28 12.16
CA GLU A 25 -4.99 4.73 12.37
C GLU A 25 -5.53 5.57 11.21
N ILE A 26 -5.71 5.00 10.02
CA ILE A 26 -6.32 5.71 8.88
C ILE A 26 -7.84 5.55 8.90
N ARG A 27 -8.34 4.33 9.10
CA ARG A 27 -9.79 4.03 9.17
C ARG A 27 -10.43 4.39 10.51
N LYS A 28 -9.63 4.73 11.52
CA LYS A 28 -10.04 5.10 12.89
C LYS A 28 -10.97 4.09 13.55
N LYS A 29 -10.72 2.80 13.33
CA LYS A 29 -11.50 1.70 13.92
C LYS A 29 -10.63 0.47 14.18
N PHE A 30 -11.09 -0.39 15.08
CA PHE A 30 -10.50 -1.71 15.23
C PHE A 30 -10.99 -2.65 14.14
N VAL A 31 -10.06 -3.37 13.51
CA VAL A 31 -10.32 -4.37 12.48
C VAL A 31 -9.76 -5.72 12.91
N LEU A 32 -10.32 -6.81 12.38
CA LEU A 32 -9.83 -8.16 12.68
C LEU A 32 -8.37 -8.29 12.23
N LEU A 33 -7.50 -8.76 13.13
CA LEU A 33 -6.07 -8.91 12.84
C LEU A 33 -5.83 -10.19 12.03
N GLN A 34 -6.08 -10.10 10.72
CA GLN A 34 -5.74 -11.13 9.76
C GLN A 34 -4.25 -11.05 9.37
N PRO A 35 -3.64 -12.12 8.85
CA PRO A 35 -2.24 -12.11 8.41
C PRO A 35 -1.92 -11.01 7.38
N GLU A 36 -2.83 -10.77 6.45
CA GLU A 36 -2.71 -9.67 5.47
C GLU A 36 -2.86 -8.29 6.12
N GLU A 37 -3.81 -8.15 7.05
CA GLU A 37 -4.01 -6.91 7.81
C GLU A 37 -2.77 -6.57 8.66
N TRP A 38 -2.06 -7.55 9.19
CA TRP A 38 -0.78 -7.34 9.86
C TRP A 38 0.28 -6.73 8.94
N VAL A 39 0.36 -7.21 7.69
CA VAL A 39 1.24 -6.63 6.67
C VAL A 39 0.79 -5.22 6.32
N ARG A 40 -0.52 -5.00 6.13
CA ARG A 40 -1.10 -3.69 5.83
C ARG A 40 -0.78 -2.64 6.90
N GLN A 41 -0.96 -2.97 8.18
CA GLN A 41 -0.68 -2.04 9.28
C GLN A 41 0.81 -1.71 9.43
N HIS A 42 1.70 -2.67 9.20
CA HIS A 42 3.14 -2.40 9.13
C HIS A 42 3.49 -1.52 7.92
N CYS A 43 2.89 -1.79 6.76
CA CYS A 43 3.10 -1.02 5.55
C CYS A 43 2.64 0.43 5.73
N LEU A 44 1.47 0.68 6.34
CA LEU A 44 1.01 2.03 6.68
C LEU A 44 2.02 2.79 7.54
N ASN A 45 2.56 2.15 8.58
CA ASN A 45 3.56 2.78 9.43
C ASN A 45 4.87 3.05 8.67
N PHE A 46 5.31 2.15 7.80
CA PHE A 46 6.46 2.38 6.92
C PHE A 46 6.25 3.59 6.00
N LEU A 47 5.08 3.68 5.36
CA LEU A 47 4.76 4.78 4.45
C LEU A 47 4.71 6.13 5.18
N ILE A 48 4.15 6.17 6.38
CA ILE A 48 3.98 7.39 7.17
C ILE A 48 5.28 7.79 7.88
N GLN A 49 5.92 6.85 8.57
CA GLN A 49 7.05 7.14 9.45
C GLN A 49 8.38 7.16 8.70
N GLU A 50 8.60 6.29 7.73
CA GLU A 50 9.87 6.21 7.01
C GLU A 50 9.80 7.02 5.71
N LYS A 51 8.77 6.76 4.88
CA LYS A 51 8.58 7.47 3.60
C LYS A 51 7.94 8.84 3.72
N LYS A 52 7.55 9.24 4.94
CA LYS A 52 7.02 10.57 5.27
C LYS A 52 5.76 10.98 4.49
N TYR A 53 5.02 10.01 3.93
CA TYR A 53 3.74 10.30 3.29
C TYR A 53 2.73 10.78 4.35
N PRO A 54 2.12 11.97 4.19
CA PRO A 54 1.13 12.47 5.13
C PRO A 54 -0.06 11.51 5.22
N ALA A 55 -0.49 11.16 6.43
CA ALA A 55 -1.65 10.30 6.64
C ALA A 55 -2.93 10.85 5.99
N SER A 56 -3.05 12.18 5.85
CA SER A 56 -4.16 12.84 5.16
C SER A 56 -4.23 12.55 3.66
N LEU A 57 -3.15 12.08 3.05
CA LEU A 57 -3.08 11.71 1.64
C LEU A 57 -3.21 10.19 1.44
N ILE A 58 -3.38 9.42 2.51
CA ILE A 58 -3.46 7.96 2.47
C ILE A 58 -4.89 7.50 2.75
N ASN A 59 -5.43 6.69 1.84
CA ASN A 59 -6.68 5.96 2.05
C ASN A 59 -6.40 4.46 2.17
N VAL A 60 -7.20 3.78 2.99
CA VAL A 60 -7.16 2.33 3.17
C VAL A 60 -8.46 1.72 2.68
N GLU A 61 -8.37 0.58 1.99
CA GLU A 61 -9.52 -0.20 1.53
C GLU A 61 -10.47 0.60 0.60
N LYS A 62 -9.92 1.50 -0.20
CA LYS A 62 -10.67 2.38 -1.09
C LYS A 62 -11.13 1.61 -2.32
N GLN A 63 -12.44 1.61 -2.57
CA GLN A 63 -13.00 1.21 -3.85
C GLN A 63 -12.79 2.34 -4.86
N ILE A 64 -12.11 2.05 -5.97
CA ILE A 64 -11.99 2.96 -7.10
C ILE A 64 -12.80 2.37 -8.25
N LYS A 65 -13.68 3.20 -8.81
CA LYS A 65 -14.51 2.87 -9.97
C LYS A 65 -13.87 3.49 -11.21
N LEU A 66 -13.54 2.66 -12.17
CA LEU A 66 -13.05 3.04 -13.49
C LEU A 66 -13.96 2.37 -14.52
N ASN A 67 -14.86 3.13 -15.11
CA ASN A 67 -15.91 2.62 -15.98
C ASN A 67 -16.71 1.49 -15.29
N GLU A 68 -16.77 0.31 -15.90
CA GLU A 68 -17.44 -0.88 -15.33
C GLU A 68 -16.57 -1.65 -14.32
N LEU A 69 -15.27 -1.34 -14.23
CA LEU A 69 -14.34 -1.99 -13.31
C LEU A 69 -14.37 -1.29 -11.96
N SER A 70 -14.72 -2.06 -10.93
CA SER A 70 -14.68 -1.63 -9.55
C SER A 70 -13.69 -2.51 -8.79
N LYS A 71 -12.55 -1.94 -8.40
CA LYS A 71 -11.55 -2.64 -7.59
C LYS A 71 -11.33 -1.93 -6.26
N ARG A 72 -11.20 -2.72 -5.19
CA ARG A 72 -10.83 -2.24 -3.86
C ARG A 72 -9.33 -2.41 -3.69
N TYR A 73 -8.67 -1.33 -3.33
CA TYR A 73 -7.22 -1.30 -3.11
C TYR A 73 -6.93 -1.25 -1.62
N ASP A 74 -5.85 -1.92 -1.21
CA ASP A 74 -5.48 -1.98 0.20
C ASP A 74 -5.07 -0.62 0.72
N ILE A 75 -4.15 0.05 0.02
CA ILE A 75 -3.69 1.40 0.35
C ILE A 75 -3.57 2.20 -0.95
N VAL A 76 -4.04 3.44 -0.91
CA VAL A 76 -3.90 4.41 -2.01
C VAL A 76 -3.32 5.69 -1.42
N ILE A 77 -2.23 6.17 -2.01
CA ILE A 77 -1.59 7.44 -1.68
C ILE A 77 -1.89 8.43 -2.80
N TYR A 78 -2.35 9.62 -2.44
CA TYR A 78 -2.69 10.69 -3.37
C TYR A 78 -1.63 11.80 -3.36
N ASN A 79 -1.56 12.52 -4.46
CA ASN A 79 -0.98 13.85 -4.50
C ASN A 79 -1.97 14.89 -3.96
N ASN A 80 -1.48 16.11 -3.68
CA ASN A 80 -2.32 17.20 -3.20
C ASN A 80 -3.41 17.63 -4.21
N ASP A 81 -3.20 17.36 -5.50
CA ASP A 81 -4.18 17.62 -6.57
C ASP A 81 -5.23 16.51 -6.71
N GLY A 82 -5.16 15.46 -5.89
CA GLY A 82 -6.08 14.32 -5.92
C GLY A 82 -5.73 13.23 -6.94
N SER A 83 -4.65 13.40 -7.73
CA SER A 83 -4.13 12.33 -8.58
C SER A 83 -3.54 11.19 -7.73
N VAL A 84 -3.57 9.96 -8.26
CA VAL A 84 -3.05 8.79 -7.55
C VAL A 84 -1.52 8.78 -7.65
N HIS A 85 -0.84 8.94 -6.51
CA HIS A 85 0.61 8.86 -6.45
C HIS A 85 1.08 7.41 -6.39
N CYS A 86 0.52 6.61 -5.48
CA CYS A 86 0.94 5.23 -5.27
C CYS A 86 -0.22 4.32 -4.91
N ILE A 87 -0.23 3.12 -5.46
CA ILE A 87 -1.11 2.02 -5.05
C ILE A 87 -0.27 0.98 -4.33
N VAL A 88 -0.78 0.46 -3.21
CA VAL A 88 -0.16 -0.66 -2.51
C VAL A 88 -1.11 -1.82 -2.43
N GLU A 89 -0.61 -3.01 -2.77
CA GLU A 89 -1.25 -4.30 -2.54
C GLU A 89 -0.49 -5.06 -1.44
N CYS A 90 -1.21 -5.43 -0.38
CA CYS A 90 -0.71 -6.19 0.75
C CYS A 90 -1.18 -7.64 0.63
N LYS A 91 -0.27 -8.60 0.79
CA LYS A 91 -0.58 -10.03 0.87
C LYS A 91 -0.24 -10.59 2.24
N ALA A 92 -0.84 -11.72 2.61
CA ALA A 92 -0.43 -12.45 3.80
C ALA A 92 1.04 -12.94 3.70
N PRO A 93 1.79 -13.06 4.82
CA PRO A 93 3.22 -13.39 4.80
C PRO A 93 3.62 -14.75 4.22
N ASN A 94 2.65 -15.65 4.04
CA ASN A 94 2.84 -16.97 3.43
C ASN A 94 2.55 -16.96 1.92
N VAL A 95 2.00 -15.88 1.37
CA VAL A 95 1.74 -15.74 -0.06
C VAL A 95 3.03 -15.33 -0.76
N ASN A 96 3.51 -16.19 -1.66
CA ASN A 96 4.68 -15.87 -2.46
C ASN A 96 4.34 -14.82 -3.53
N ILE A 97 5.16 -13.77 -3.63
CA ILE A 97 5.04 -12.77 -4.70
C ILE A 97 6.04 -13.17 -5.78
N ASN A 98 5.53 -13.77 -6.84
CA ASN A 98 6.30 -14.08 -8.04
C ASN A 98 5.98 -13.08 -9.16
N GLN A 99 6.76 -13.12 -10.24
CA GLN A 99 6.58 -12.23 -11.39
C GLN A 99 5.15 -12.27 -11.93
N ASN A 100 4.54 -13.46 -12.09
CA ASN A 100 3.16 -13.59 -12.59
C ASN A 100 2.12 -12.90 -11.68
N THR A 101 2.28 -13.04 -10.37
CA THR A 101 1.39 -12.42 -9.37
C THR A 101 1.55 -10.91 -9.40
N PHE A 102 2.79 -10.43 -9.51
CA PHE A 102 3.10 -9.02 -9.62
C PHE A 102 2.55 -8.44 -10.94
N ASP A 103 2.80 -9.10 -12.07
CA ASP A 103 2.33 -8.70 -13.40
C ASP A 103 0.81 -8.58 -13.44
N GLN A 104 0.10 -9.53 -12.82
CA GLN A 104 -1.35 -9.47 -12.71
C GLN A 104 -1.78 -8.19 -11.97
N ILE A 105 -1.18 -7.90 -10.82
CA ILE A 105 -1.49 -6.69 -10.05
C ILE A 105 -1.14 -5.43 -10.86
N ALA A 106 0.02 -5.37 -11.50
CA ALA A 106 0.46 -4.25 -12.32
C ALA A 106 -0.48 -3.95 -13.50
N ARG A 107 -0.89 -4.98 -14.25
CA ARG A 107 -1.83 -4.84 -15.38
C ARG A 107 -3.20 -4.32 -14.95
N TYR A 108 -3.71 -4.73 -13.79
CA TYR A 108 -4.97 -4.18 -13.28
C TYR A 108 -4.82 -2.72 -12.83
N ASN A 109 -3.62 -2.31 -12.43
CA ASN A 109 -3.37 -0.99 -11.87
C ASN A 109 -3.07 0.08 -12.93
N SER A 110 -2.69 -0.31 -14.15
CA SER A 110 -2.43 0.61 -15.27
C SER A 110 -3.62 1.52 -15.62
N HIS A 111 -4.84 1.14 -15.24
CA HIS A 111 -6.04 1.92 -15.51
C HIS A 111 -6.18 3.14 -14.58
N LEU A 112 -5.46 3.18 -13.45
CA LEU A 112 -5.59 4.24 -12.44
C LEU A 112 -4.63 5.40 -12.60
N ASP A 113 -3.73 5.31 -13.58
CA ASP A 113 -2.69 6.32 -13.84
C ASP A 113 -1.85 6.65 -12.59
N ALA A 114 -1.63 5.65 -11.74
CA ALA A 114 -0.80 5.79 -10.55
C ALA A 114 0.67 5.92 -10.94
N SER A 115 1.40 6.86 -10.33
CA SER A 115 2.84 7.01 -10.63
C SER A 115 3.67 5.80 -10.16
N PHE A 116 3.26 5.18 -9.05
CA PHE A 116 3.97 4.06 -8.44
C PHE A 116 3.03 2.93 -8.02
N LEU A 117 3.56 1.71 -8.04
CA LEU A 117 2.92 0.54 -7.44
C LEU A 117 3.89 -0.14 -6.48
N MET A 118 3.37 -0.53 -5.31
CA MET A 118 4.05 -1.37 -4.34
C MET A 118 3.26 -2.66 -4.12
N VAL A 119 3.95 -3.79 -4.08
CA VAL A 119 3.37 -5.07 -3.65
C VAL A 119 4.23 -5.64 -2.52
N THR A 120 3.59 -6.01 -1.41
CA THR A 120 4.30 -6.54 -0.24
C THR A 120 3.56 -7.69 0.41
N ASN A 121 4.30 -8.70 0.87
CA ASN A 121 3.80 -9.73 1.79
C ASN A 121 4.42 -9.56 3.20
N GLY A 122 5.04 -8.41 3.44
CA GLY A 122 5.75 -8.07 4.67
C GLY A 122 7.12 -8.72 4.83
N LEU A 123 7.50 -9.70 4.01
CA LEU A 123 8.85 -10.27 4.00
C LEU A 123 9.64 -9.77 2.79
N ASN A 124 8.96 -9.69 1.65
CA ASN A 124 9.47 -9.13 0.41
C ASN A 124 8.61 -7.93 0.01
N HIS A 125 9.27 -6.91 -0.53
CA HIS A 125 8.66 -5.67 -0.98
C HIS A 125 9.14 -5.38 -2.40
N TYR A 126 8.20 -5.17 -3.32
CA TYR A 126 8.48 -4.87 -4.71
C TYR A 126 7.86 -3.55 -5.08
N TYR A 127 8.57 -2.77 -5.89
CA TYR A 127 8.17 -1.44 -6.27
C TYR A 127 8.35 -1.27 -7.77
N CYS A 128 7.41 -0.60 -8.43
CA CYS A 128 7.62 -0.12 -9.78
C CYS A 128 7.13 1.31 -9.97
N ASN A 129 7.76 1.97 -10.93
CA ASN A 129 7.31 3.22 -11.53
C ASN A 129 6.53 2.88 -12.80
N MET A 130 5.36 3.49 -12.99
CA MET A 130 4.48 3.26 -14.14
C MET A 130 4.82 4.11 -15.38
N ASN A 131 5.95 4.84 -15.36
CA ASN A 131 6.46 5.59 -16.52
C ASN A 131 6.53 4.67 -17.74
N LEU A 132 5.81 5.08 -18.78
CA LEU A 132 5.53 4.35 -20.02
C LEU A 132 6.81 3.94 -20.77
N THR A 133 7.35 2.77 -20.45
CA THR A 133 8.22 1.99 -21.34
C THR A 133 7.39 0.98 -22.12
N SER A 134 8.01 0.29 -23.08
CA SER A 134 7.37 -0.75 -23.91
C SER A 134 6.62 -1.83 -23.11
N ASP A 135 7.03 -2.09 -21.86
CA ASP A 135 6.45 -3.11 -20.96
C ASP A 135 5.43 -2.54 -19.94
N GLY A 136 5.24 -1.21 -19.93
CA GLY A 136 4.22 -0.53 -19.12
C GLY A 136 4.58 -0.25 -17.66
N TYR A 137 5.75 -0.67 -17.16
CA TYR A 137 6.29 -0.28 -15.85
C TYR A 137 7.80 -0.62 -15.74
N ASN A 138 8.49 -0.06 -14.74
CA ASN A 138 9.88 -0.35 -14.42
C ASN A 138 10.08 -0.64 -12.94
N PHE A 139 10.74 -1.75 -12.59
CA PHE A 139 11.08 -2.02 -11.20
C PHE A 139 12.07 -0.98 -10.65
N ILE A 140 11.86 -0.58 -9.40
CA ILE A 140 12.73 0.34 -8.66
C ILE A 140 13.09 -0.27 -7.31
N GLU A 141 14.23 0.11 -6.75
CA GLU A 141 14.71 -0.44 -5.48
C GLU A 141 13.88 0.02 -4.28
N SER A 142 13.32 1.22 -4.34
CA SER A 142 12.47 1.76 -3.27
C SER A 142 11.49 2.81 -3.81
N LEU A 143 10.39 3.01 -3.08
CA LEU A 143 9.53 4.18 -3.29
C LEU A 143 10.29 5.47 -3.00
N PRO A 144 10.00 6.56 -3.74
CA PRO A 144 10.51 7.87 -3.34
C PRO A 144 9.97 8.26 -1.97
N ASP A 145 10.73 9.07 -1.25
CA ASP A 145 10.23 9.72 -0.04
C ASP A 145 9.29 10.87 -0.42
N TYR A 146 8.35 11.19 0.45
CA TYR A 146 7.47 12.32 0.23
C TYR A 146 8.28 13.63 0.21
N SER A 147 8.25 14.31 -0.93
CA SER A 147 8.75 15.66 -1.09
C SER A 147 7.62 16.54 -1.57
N GLN A 148 7.39 17.67 -0.89
CA GLN A 148 6.51 18.69 -1.45
C GLN A 148 7.23 19.25 -2.67
N LYS A 149 6.68 19.02 -3.88
CA LYS A 149 7.07 19.82 -5.04
C LYS A 149 6.73 21.27 -4.68
N LYS A 150 7.75 22.06 -4.36
CA LYS A 150 7.60 23.51 -4.25
C LYS A 150 7.29 23.99 -5.65
N ASN A 151 6.02 24.26 -5.93
CA ASN A 151 5.65 25.04 -7.10
C ASN A 151 6.22 26.44 -6.88
N PHE A 152 7.39 26.71 -7.45
CA PHE A 152 7.84 28.07 -7.63
C PHE A 152 6.84 28.72 -8.59
N THR A 153 6.05 29.64 -8.04
CA THR A 153 5.14 30.49 -8.81
C THR A 153 5.94 31.65 -9.39
#